data_AF-A0A7C1KSC3-F1
#
_entry.id   AF-A0A7C1KSC3-F1
#
_cell.length_a   1.000
_cell.length_b   1.000
_cell.length_c   1.000
_cell.angle_alpha   90.00
_cell.angle_beta   90.00
_cell.angle_gamma   90.00
#
_symmetry.space_group_name_H-M   'P 1'
#
loop_
_entity.id
_entity.type
_entity.pdbx_description
1 polymer ?
#
loop_
_entity_poly.entity_id
_entity_poly.type
_entity_poly.pdbx_seq_one_letter_code
_entity_poly.pdbx_strand_id
1 'polypeptide(L)'
;MENNTVAIYWDFENIHASIYDSKNGKGSYSKVKNRSTAQEKLVDVQSLVDFASSFGTIVINRAYCNWQWFFKYQHSLLKNAIDLVQLFPPGSSAKNGADIKLSLDVVEDILRFPHIETVVIIGGDSDFMPLSQKVKASGKTLVGIGCKKTTNKHWANSCDEFRYYETLLIAEVSEQEQNSNETTTRGSDLIKRAIIRLSGNTGEPWVLKAAIRPMLKRLDPTFDESDYGCKNFSDFLNKFPNVCEIRQGKHDHEVRIREKHR
;
A
#
# COMPACT_ATOMS: atom_id res chain seq x y z
N MET A 1 -21.57 13.67 6.42
CA MET A 1 -20.38 12.82 6.25
C MET A 1 -20.38 12.46 4.78
N GLU A 2 -19.43 12.96 4.00
CA GLU A 2 -19.25 12.47 2.63
C GLU A 2 -18.90 10.98 2.74
N ASN A 3 -19.71 10.12 2.13
CA ASN A 3 -19.43 8.70 2.07
C ASN A 3 -18.37 8.51 1.00
N ASN A 4 -17.10 8.51 1.40
CA ASN A 4 -16.00 8.17 0.51
C ASN A 4 -16.29 6.80 -0.14
N THR A 5 -16.06 6.69 -1.44
CA THR A 5 -16.25 5.43 -2.16
C THR A 5 -14.94 4.89 -2.73
N VAL A 6 -14.85 3.56 -2.74
CA VAL A 6 -13.62 2.81 -2.98
C VAL A 6 -13.83 1.83 -4.13
N ALA A 7 -12.88 1.80 -5.05
CA ALA A 7 -12.80 0.80 -6.12
C ALA A 7 -11.55 -0.05 -5.96
N ILE A 8 -11.70 -1.37 -5.86
CA ILE A 8 -10.62 -2.33 -5.63
C ILE A 8 -10.37 -3.14 -6.90
N TYR A 9 -9.10 -3.21 -7.29
CA TYR A 9 -8.65 -3.97 -8.46
C TYR A 9 -7.49 -4.88 -8.07
N TRP A 10 -7.64 -6.17 -8.34
CA TRP A 10 -6.66 -7.18 -7.96
C TRP A 10 -5.97 -7.74 -9.18
N ASP A 11 -4.65 -7.61 -9.25
CA ASP A 11 -3.86 -8.59 -9.96
C ASP A 11 -3.68 -9.81 -9.06
N PHE A 12 -4.67 -10.71 -9.12
CA PHE A 12 -4.77 -11.83 -8.20
C PHE A 12 -3.62 -12.83 -8.40
N GLU A 13 -3.20 -13.02 -9.65
CA GLU A 13 -2.08 -13.89 -9.97
C GLU A 13 -0.75 -13.29 -9.45
N ASN A 14 -0.54 -11.98 -9.61
CA ASN A 14 0.68 -11.32 -9.14
C ASN A 14 0.86 -11.38 -7.62
N ILE A 15 -0.20 -11.09 -6.85
CA ILE A 15 -0.13 -11.16 -5.39
C ILE A 15 0.06 -12.62 -4.91
N HIS A 16 -0.61 -13.59 -5.55
CA HIS A 16 -0.41 -15.01 -5.24
C HIS A 16 1.01 -15.47 -5.55
N ALA A 17 1.51 -15.15 -6.74
CA ALA A 17 2.87 -15.45 -7.18
C ALA A 17 3.91 -14.85 -6.24
N SER A 18 3.69 -13.61 -5.80
CA SER A 18 4.56 -12.91 -4.86
C SER A 18 4.65 -13.62 -3.50
N ILE A 19 3.52 -14.07 -2.95
CA ILE A 19 3.49 -14.83 -1.69
C ILE A 19 4.12 -16.21 -1.90
N TYR A 20 3.83 -16.87 -3.03
CA TYR A 20 4.40 -18.18 -3.36
C TYR A 20 5.93 -18.11 -3.45
N ASP A 21 6.47 -17.14 -4.16
CA ASP A 21 7.91 -16.92 -4.30
C ASP A 21 8.59 -16.51 -2.99
N SER A 22 7.90 -15.77 -2.13
CA SER A 22 8.41 -15.44 -0.79
C SER A 22 8.63 -16.68 0.08
N LYS A 23 7.80 -17.72 -0.10
CA LYS A 23 7.88 -19.01 0.61
C LYS A 23 8.82 -20.02 -0.07
N ASN A 24 8.81 -20.09 -1.40
CA ASN A 24 9.46 -21.16 -2.17
C ASN A 24 10.72 -20.72 -2.94
N GLY A 25 11.10 -19.44 -2.82
CA GLY A 25 12.24 -18.85 -3.51
C GLY A 25 11.83 -18.04 -4.75
N LYS A 26 12.60 -16.99 -5.04
CA LYS A 26 12.31 -16.05 -6.14
C LYS A 26 12.24 -16.76 -7.50
N GLY A 27 11.18 -16.49 -8.28
CA GLY A 27 10.97 -17.07 -9.62
C GLY A 27 10.46 -18.51 -9.60
N SER A 28 10.11 -19.05 -8.44
CA SER A 28 9.57 -20.41 -8.30
C SER A 28 8.19 -20.54 -8.96
N TYR A 29 7.33 -19.54 -8.84
CA TYR A 29 5.98 -19.53 -9.41
C TYR A 29 6.00 -19.50 -10.94
N SER A 30 6.94 -18.76 -11.54
CA SER A 30 7.07 -18.60 -13.00
C SER A 30 7.31 -19.93 -13.74
N LYS A 31 7.70 -21.00 -13.05
CA LYS A 31 7.89 -22.31 -13.65
C LYS A 31 6.53 -22.85 -14.11
N VAL A 32 6.43 -23.29 -15.38
CA VAL A 32 5.17 -23.71 -16.02
C VAL A 32 4.38 -24.73 -15.18
N LYS A 33 5.09 -25.70 -14.58
CA LYS A 33 4.51 -26.72 -13.70
C LYS A 33 3.81 -26.16 -12.46
N ASN A 34 4.23 -24.99 -11.98
CA ASN A 34 3.69 -24.37 -10.78
C ASN A 34 2.50 -23.47 -11.15
N ARG A 35 2.61 -22.65 -12.21
CA ARG A 35 1.51 -21.75 -12.65
C ARG A 35 0.32 -22.47 -13.31
N SER A 36 0.53 -23.64 -13.91
CA SER A 36 -0.48 -24.35 -14.72
C SER A 36 -1.08 -25.55 -13.97
N THR A 37 -1.26 -25.41 -12.66
CA THR A 37 -1.85 -26.44 -11.79
C THR A 37 -2.76 -25.78 -10.75
N ALA A 38 -3.54 -26.59 -10.03
CA ALA A 38 -4.45 -26.07 -9.01
C ALA A 38 -3.69 -25.39 -7.85
N GLN A 39 -3.84 -24.08 -7.75
CA GLN A 39 -3.15 -23.24 -6.77
C GLN A 39 -3.62 -23.52 -5.34
N GLU A 40 -2.73 -23.35 -4.37
CA GLU A 40 -3.06 -23.36 -2.95
C GLU A 40 -3.56 -21.99 -2.48
N LYS A 41 -4.25 -21.95 -1.33
CA LYS A 41 -4.76 -20.70 -0.75
C LYS A 41 -3.66 -19.98 0.03
N LEU A 42 -3.00 -19.02 -0.62
CA LEU A 42 -1.96 -18.16 -0.02
C LEU A 42 -2.45 -16.76 0.34
N VAL A 43 -3.25 -16.16 -0.55
CA VAL A 43 -3.85 -14.83 -0.39
C VAL A 43 -4.99 -14.88 0.63
N ASP A 44 -4.93 -14.05 1.66
CA ASP A 44 -6.04 -13.75 2.55
C ASP A 44 -6.89 -12.64 1.94
N VAL A 45 -7.95 -13.06 1.25
CA VAL A 45 -8.88 -12.15 0.56
C VAL A 45 -9.63 -11.28 1.56
N GLN A 46 -10.01 -11.81 2.73
CA GLN A 46 -10.84 -11.08 3.69
C GLN A 46 -10.08 -9.90 4.27
N SER A 47 -8.87 -10.14 4.78
CA SER A 47 -8.05 -9.10 5.40
C SER A 47 -7.74 -7.92 4.46
N LEU A 48 -7.55 -8.22 3.16
CA LEU A 48 -7.31 -7.22 2.13
C LEU A 48 -8.56 -6.40 1.78
N VAL A 49 -9.74 -7.04 1.72
CA VAL A 49 -11.02 -6.33 1.53
C VAL A 49 -11.34 -5.47 2.75
N ASP A 50 -11.12 -5.98 3.96
CA ASP A 50 -11.35 -5.26 5.21
C ASP A 50 -10.45 -4.02 5.30
N PHE A 51 -9.17 -4.15 4.94
CA PHE A 51 -8.26 -3.01 4.84
C PHE A 51 -8.77 -1.97 3.83
N ALA A 52 -9.17 -2.39 2.63
CA ALA A 52 -9.71 -1.47 1.63
C ALA A 52 -11.01 -0.76 2.08
N SER A 53 -11.85 -1.45 2.86
CA SER A 53 -13.09 -0.87 3.42
C SER A 53 -12.82 0.26 4.42
N SER A 54 -11.62 0.33 5.00
CA SER A 54 -11.24 1.43 5.90
C SER A 54 -11.17 2.80 5.21
N PHE A 55 -11.07 2.82 3.88
CA PHE A 55 -11.06 4.06 3.07
C PHE A 55 -12.47 4.53 2.66
N GLY A 56 -13.50 3.70 2.86
CA GLY A 56 -14.87 4.04 2.48
C GLY A 56 -15.70 2.85 1.99
N THR A 57 -16.87 3.15 1.42
CA THR A 57 -17.78 2.12 0.89
C THR A 57 -17.24 1.55 -0.42
N ILE A 58 -17.08 0.23 -0.48
CA ILE A 58 -16.60 -0.46 -1.68
C ILE A 58 -17.72 -0.50 -2.72
N VAL A 59 -17.50 0.15 -3.86
CA VAL A 59 -18.47 0.23 -4.98
C VAL A 59 -18.04 -0.60 -6.20
N ILE A 60 -16.74 -0.90 -6.32
CA ILE A 60 -16.18 -1.80 -7.31
C ILE A 60 -15.19 -2.73 -6.61
N ASN A 61 -15.26 -4.03 -6.90
CA ASN A 61 -14.31 -5.02 -6.42
C ASN A 61 -14.09 -6.06 -7.51
N ARG A 62 -12.99 -5.95 -8.25
CA ARG A 62 -12.74 -6.75 -9.46
C ARG A 62 -11.36 -7.38 -9.43
N ALA A 63 -11.28 -8.67 -9.72
CA ALA A 63 -10.03 -9.42 -9.74
C ALA A 63 -9.74 -9.98 -11.14
N TYR A 64 -8.47 -9.94 -11.53
CA TYR A 64 -7.97 -10.37 -12.84
C TYR A 64 -7.07 -11.58 -12.66
N CYS A 65 -7.40 -12.68 -13.32
CA CYS A 65 -6.66 -13.93 -13.18
C CYS A 65 -7.01 -14.93 -14.29
N ASN A 66 -6.17 -15.94 -14.46
CA ASN A 66 -6.60 -17.19 -15.08
C ASN A 66 -7.26 -18.11 -14.03
N TRP A 67 -8.57 -17.97 -13.82
CA TRP A 67 -9.33 -18.66 -12.78
C TRP A 67 -9.37 -20.19 -12.89
N GLN A 68 -9.00 -20.75 -14.05
CA GLN A 68 -8.84 -22.19 -14.26
C GLN A 68 -8.01 -22.86 -13.14
N TRP A 69 -7.01 -22.14 -12.62
CA TRP A 69 -6.07 -22.67 -11.62
C TRP A 69 -6.40 -22.26 -10.18
N PHE A 70 -7.35 -21.37 -9.97
CA PHE A 70 -7.62 -20.73 -8.68
C PHE A 70 -8.96 -21.12 -8.05
N PHE A 71 -9.60 -22.19 -8.53
CA PHE A 71 -10.92 -22.65 -8.06
C PHE A 71 -11.04 -22.79 -6.53
N LYS A 72 -9.94 -23.12 -5.82
CA LYS A 72 -9.97 -23.24 -4.35
C LYS A 72 -10.47 -21.94 -3.69
N TYR A 73 -10.24 -20.78 -4.29
CA TYR A 73 -10.68 -19.47 -3.79
C TYR A 73 -12.17 -19.17 -3.95
N GLN A 74 -12.97 -20.04 -4.60
CA GLN A 74 -14.38 -19.77 -4.92
C GLN A 74 -15.19 -19.17 -3.76
N HIS A 75 -15.04 -19.72 -2.54
CA HIS A 75 -15.83 -19.30 -1.40
C HIS A 75 -15.44 -17.90 -0.91
N SER A 76 -14.14 -17.61 -0.82
CA SER A 76 -13.66 -16.29 -0.38
C SER A 76 -13.94 -15.20 -1.42
N LEU A 77 -13.87 -15.54 -2.70
CA LEU A 77 -14.20 -14.61 -3.79
C LEU A 77 -15.69 -14.26 -3.81
N LEU A 78 -16.57 -15.29 -3.72
CA LEU A 78 -18.02 -15.10 -3.67
C LEU A 78 -18.47 -14.35 -2.41
N LYS A 79 -17.91 -14.70 -1.25
CA LYS A 79 -18.24 -14.03 0.04
C LYS A 79 -17.98 -12.53 -0.03
N ASN A 80 -16.94 -12.10 -0.72
CA ASN A 80 -16.54 -10.70 -0.84
C ASN A 80 -17.10 -10.00 -2.10
N ALA A 81 -18.06 -10.64 -2.80
CA ALA A 81 -18.70 -10.11 -4.00
C ALA A 81 -17.71 -9.61 -5.07
N ILE A 82 -16.61 -10.36 -5.28
CA ILE A 82 -15.57 -9.99 -6.25
C ILE A 82 -16.02 -10.36 -7.66
N ASP A 83 -16.03 -9.38 -8.56
CA ASP A 83 -16.21 -9.55 -10.00
C ASP A 83 -14.95 -10.20 -10.60
N LEU A 84 -15.11 -11.34 -11.26
CA LEU A 84 -14.00 -12.20 -11.71
C LEU A 84 -13.77 -12.02 -13.20
N VAL A 85 -12.68 -11.35 -13.56
CA VAL A 85 -12.25 -11.21 -14.96
C VAL A 85 -11.32 -12.36 -15.33
N GLN A 86 -11.80 -13.23 -16.20
CA GLN A 86 -11.02 -14.35 -16.73
C GLN A 86 -10.05 -13.88 -17.82
N LEU A 87 -8.78 -14.25 -17.67
CA LEU A 87 -7.74 -13.97 -18.65
C LEU A 87 -7.00 -15.26 -19.01
N PHE A 88 -7.04 -15.62 -20.29
CA PHE A 88 -6.19 -16.68 -20.83
C PHE A 88 -4.92 -16.04 -21.42
N PRO A 89 -3.72 -16.49 -21.02
CA PRO A 89 -2.49 -15.97 -21.61
C PRO A 89 -2.42 -16.41 -23.10
N PRO A 90 -2.28 -15.49 -24.07
CA PRO A 90 -2.22 -15.84 -25.49
C PRO A 90 -0.91 -16.54 -25.91
N GLY A 91 -0.07 -16.91 -24.96
CA GLY A 91 1.18 -17.65 -25.17
C GLY A 91 2.06 -17.61 -23.92
N SER A 92 3.15 -18.39 -23.92
CA SER A 92 4.10 -18.46 -22.81
C SER A 92 4.79 -17.12 -22.49
N SER A 93 4.83 -16.22 -23.47
CA SER A 93 5.47 -14.89 -23.39
C SER A 93 4.51 -13.75 -23.01
N ALA A 94 3.20 -13.98 -22.98
CA ALA A 94 2.22 -12.93 -22.71
C ALA A 94 1.98 -12.78 -21.21
N LYS A 95 2.94 -12.11 -20.55
CA LYS A 95 2.99 -11.99 -19.09
C LYS A 95 2.15 -10.84 -18.51
N ASN A 96 1.80 -9.83 -19.32
CA ASN A 96 1.26 -8.56 -18.80
C ASN A 96 -0.21 -8.32 -19.17
N GLY A 97 -0.95 -9.39 -19.52
CA GLY A 97 -2.35 -9.27 -19.96
C GLY A 97 -3.27 -8.78 -18.85
N ALA A 98 -3.02 -9.20 -17.61
CA ALA A 98 -3.76 -8.76 -16.43
C ALA A 98 -3.51 -7.28 -16.13
N ASP A 99 -2.25 -6.84 -16.10
CA ASP A 99 -1.88 -5.45 -15.80
C ASP A 99 -2.51 -4.47 -16.77
N ILE A 100 -2.48 -4.79 -18.08
CA ILE A 100 -3.04 -3.95 -19.13
C ILE A 100 -4.56 -3.85 -18.99
N LYS A 101 -5.26 -5.00 -18.88
CA LYS A 101 -6.73 -5.02 -18.78
C LYS A 101 -7.20 -4.33 -17.50
N LEU A 102 -6.55 -4.61 -16.38
CA LEU A 102 -6.79 -3.94 -15.10
C LEU A 102 -6.63 -2.43 -15.24
N SER A 103 -5.52 -1.96 -15.83
CA SER A 103 -5.26 -0.52 -15.97
C SER A 103 -6.29 0.18 -16.85
N LEU A 104 -6.74 -0.46 -17.94
CA LEU A 104 -7.77 0.08 -18.81
C LEU A 104 -9.10 0.22 -18.07
N ASP A 105 -9.51 -0.82 -17.36
CA ASP A 105 -10.77 -0.85 -16.61
C ASP A 105 -10.76 0.20 -15.49
N VAL A 106 -9.65 0.38 -14.77
CA VAL A 106 -9.51 1.45 -13.76
C VAL A 106 -9.73 2.82 -14.39
N VAL A 107 -9.08 3.10 -15.52
CA VAL A 107 -9.19 4.41 -16.19
C VAL A 107 -10.61 4.63 -16.72
N GLU A 108 -11.26 3.60 -17.26
CA GLU A 108 -12.65 3.69 -17.68
C GLU A 108 -13.58 3.96 -16.49
N ASP A 109 -13.43 3.20 -15.40
CA ASP A 109 -14.29 3.27 -14.22
C ASP A 109 -14.17 4.63 -13.50
N ILE A 110 -12.96 5.20 -13.32
CA ILE A 110 -12.82 6.52 -12.68
C ILE A 110 -13.36 7.68 -13.53
N LEU A 111 -13.42 7.51 -14.85
CA LEU A 111 -14.05 8.48 -15.76
C LEU A 111 -15.58 8.33 -15.76
N ARG A 112 -16.06 7.09 -15.76
CA ARG A 112 -17.49 6.76 -15.81
C ARG A 112 -18.20 7.00 -14.48
N PHE A 113 -17.50 6.81 -13.37
CA PHE A 113 -18.04 6.90 -12.02
C PHE A 113 -17.29 7.97 -11.21
N PRO A 114 -17.63 9.27 -11.39
CA PRO A 114 -16.93 10.37 -10.73
C PRO A 114 -16.95 10.33 -9.20
N HIS A 115 -17.90 9.59 -8.61
CA HIS A 115 -18.03 9.43 -7.17
C HIS A 115 -16.96 8.52 -6.55
N ILE A 116 -16.25 7.70 -7.34
CA ILE A 116 -15.09 6.93 -6.87
C ILE A 116 -14.03 7.92 -6.41
N GLU A 117 -13.62 7.87 -5.14
CA GLU A 117 -12.62 8.79 -4.58
C GLU A 117 -11.28 8.10 -4.37
N THR A 118 -11.33 6.82 -3.98
CA THR A 118 -10.14 6.00 -3.71
C THR A 118 -10.08 4.82 -4.65
N VAL A 119 -8.93 4.62 -5.29
CA VAL A 119 -8.61 3.43 -6.08
C VAL A 119 -7.59 2.60 -5.31
N VAL A 120 -7.89 1.33 -5.08
CA VAL A 120 -7.01 0.36 -4.42
C VAL A 120 -6.52 -0.63 -5.47
N ILE A 121 -5.20 -0.71 -5.67
CA ILE A 121 -4.56 -1.69 -6.56
C ILE A 121 -3.83 -2.73 -5.71
N ILE A 122 -4.22 -4.00 -5.84
CA ILE A 122 -3.58 -5.12 -5.15
C ILE A 122 -2.70 -5.84 -6.17
N GLY A 123 -1.41 -5.56 -6.10
CA GLY A 123 -0.39 -6.02 -7.03
C GLY A 123 0.95 -5.31 -6.77
N GLY A 124 2.06 -6.04 -6.96
CA GLY A 124 3.41 -5.56 -6.72
C GLY A 124 4.18 -5.12 -7.97
N ASP A 125 3.56 -5.15 -9.16
CA ASP A 125 4.24 -4.89 -10.43
C ASP A 125 4.50 -3.39 -10.67
N SER A 126 5.66 -3.08 -11.25
CA SER A 126 6.01 -1.73 -11.70
C SER A 126 5.21 -1.26 -12.91
N ASP A 127 4.58 -2.17 -13.66
CA ASP A 127 3.78 -1.82 -14.83
C ASP A 127 2.53 -0.98 -14.47
N PHE A 128 2.17 -0.86 -13.20
CA PHE A 128 1.14 0.06 -12.70
C PHE A 128 1.60 1.52 -12.56
N MET A 129 2.89 1.85 -12.73
CA MET A 129 3.37 3.24 -12.62
C MET A 129 2.69 4.24 -13.58
N PRO A 130 2.42 3.92 -14.86
CA PRO A 130 1.64 4.82 -15.72
C PRO A 130 0.19 4.96 -15.25
N LEU A 131 -0.40 3.89 -14.68
CA LEU A 131 -1.73 3.93 -14.10
C LEU A 131 -1.78 4.90 -12.91
N SER A 132 -0.77 4.91 -12.03
CA SER A 132 -0.75 5.83 -10.88
C SER A 132 -0.76 7.29 -11.30
N GLN A 133 -0.04 7.63 -12.36
CA GLN A 133 -0.05 8.97 -12.92
C GLN A 133 -1.46 9.38 -13.39
N LYS A 134 -2.19 8.47 -14.03
CA LYS A 134 -3.57 8.73 -14.52
C LYS A 134 -4.57 8.88 -13.38
N VAL A 135 -4.54 7.98 -12.39
CA VAL A 135 -5.42 8.06 -11.21
C VAL A 135 -5.19 9.37 -10.47
N LYS A 136 -3.94 9.76 -10.22
CA LYS A 136 -3.61 11.02 -9.54
C LYS A 136 -3.96 12.25 -10.36
N ALA A 137 -3.75 12.22 -11.67
CA ALA A 137 -4.15 13.31 -12.57
C ALA A 137 -5.67 13.52 -12.59
N SER A 138 -6.46 12.47 -12.34
CA SER A 138 -7.92 12.57 -12.19
C SER A 138 -8.38 13.01 -10.79
N GLY A 139 -7.45 13.37 -9.90
CA GLY A 139 -7.75 13.85 -8.55
C GLY A 139 -8.21 12.77 -7.57
N LYS A 140 -7.98 11.49 -7.90
CA LYS A 140 -8.33 10.36 -7.04
C LYS A 140 -7.16 9.94 -6.16
N THR A 141 -7.45 9.42 -4.98
CA THR A 141 -6.44 8.84 -4.10
C THR A 141 -6.08 7.44 -4.58
N LEU A 142 -4.78 7.16 -4.73
CA LEU A 142 -4.29 5.84 -5.06
C LEU A 142 -3.67 5.13 -3.86
N VAL A 143 -4.21 3.97 -3.53
CA VAL A 143 -3.67 3.05 -2.52
C VAL A 143 -3.12 1.81 -3.21
N GLY A 144 -1.84 1.51 -2.99
CA GLY A 144 -1.21 0.27 -3.49
C GLY A 144 -1.04 -0.77 -2.38
N ILE A 145 -1.18 -2.04 -2.72
CA ILE A 145 -0.89 -3.16 -1.83
C ILE A 145 -0.04 -4.20 -2.56
N GLY A 146 1.06 -4.63 -1.95
CA GLY A 146 1.95 -5.65 -2.53
C GLY A 146 2.83 -6.33 -1.49
N CYS A 147 3.62 -7.34 -1.87
CA CYS A 147 4.52 -8.02 -0.93
C CYS A 147 5.87 -7.31 -0.80
N LYS A 148 6.40 -7.21 0.42
CA LYS A 148 7.65 -6.45 0.73
C LYS A 148 8.87 -6.91 -0.06
N LYS A 149 8.97 -8.22 -0.35
CA LYS A 149 10.14 -8.81 -1.06
C LYS A 149 10.08 -8.67 -2.58
N THR A 150 8.90 -8.55 -3.17
CA THR A 150 8.70 -8.59 -4.63
C THR A 150 8.28 -7.26 -5.22
N THR A 151 7.66 -6.39 -4.41
CA THR A 151 7.16 -5.08 -4.85
C THR A 151 8.31 -4.16 -5.26
N ASN A 152 8.14 -3.51 -6.42
CA ASN A 152 9.04 -2.46 -6.87
C ASN A 152 8.89 -1.18 -6.01
N LYS A 153 10.00 -0.65 -5.46
CA LYS A 153 9.97 0.57 -4.64
C LYS A 153 9.45 1.81 -5.39
N HIS A 154 9.68 1.89 -6.70
CA HIS A 154 9.18 3.00 -7.52
C HIS A 154 7.66 2.94 -7.69
N TRP A 155 7.10 1.73 -7.79
CA TRP A 155 5.65 1.53 -7.76
C TRP A 155 5.06 2.01 -6.43
N ALA A 156 5.62 1.54 -5.31
CA ALA A 156 5.19 1.94 -3.99
C ALA A 156 5.26 3.46 -3.77
N ASN A 157 6.36 4.09 -4.20
CA ASN A 157 6.55 5.54 -4.11
C ASN A 157 5.64 6.35 -5.05
N SER A 158 5.03 5.73 -6.05
CA SER A 158 4.12 6.42 -6.98
C SER A 158 2.70 6.54 -6.42
N CYS A 159 2.35 5.72 -5.42
CA CYS A 159 1.06 5.74 -4.74
C CYS A 159 0.95 6.91 -3.75
N ASP A 160 -0.27 7.26 -3.33
CA ASP A 160 -0.49 8.21 -2.24
C ASP A 160 -0.37 7.52 -0.88
N GLU A 161 -0.80 6.25 -0.81
CA GLU A 161 -0.55 5.33 0.30
C GLU A 161 -0.15 3.96 -0.24
N PHE A 162 0.77 3.27 0.44
CA PHE A 162 1.15 1.92 0.09
C PHE A 162 1.27 1.02 1.33
N ARG A 163 0.66 -0.17 1.29
CA ARG A 163 0.77 -1.16 2.36
C ARG A 163 1.40 -2.45 1.88
N TYR A 164 2.28 -3.01 2.71
CA TYR A 164 2.80 -4.34 2.47
C TYR A 164 1.83 -5.39 3.00
N TYR A 165 1.57 -6.41 2.19
CA TYR A 165 0.68 -7.52 2.51
C TYR A 165 1.07 -8.19 3.83
N GLU A 166 2.36 -8.38 4.07
CA GLU A 166 2.86 -8.99 5.31
C GLU A 166 2.48 -8.16 6.55
N THR A 167 2.51 -6.84 6.47
CA THR A 167 2.13 -5.96 7.60
C THR A 167 0.63 -6.07 7.91
N LEU A 168 -0.22 -6.28 6.91
CA LEU A 168 -1.66 -6.46 7.10
C LEU A 168 -2.00 -7.77 7.83
N LEU A 169 -1.21 -8.83 7.61
CA LEU A 169 -1.37 -10.11 8.32
C LEU A 169 -0.85 -10.05 9.77
N ILE A 170 0.14 -9.20 10.03
CA ILE A 170 0.79 -9.07 11.35
C ILE A 170 -0.03 -8.18 12.31
N ALA A 171 -1.09 -7.52 11.83
CA ALA A 171 -2.04 -6.80 12.69
C ALA A 171 -2.72 -7.69 13.76
N GLU A 172 -2.56 -9.02 13.70
CA GLU A 172 -2.97 -9.97 14.75
C GLU A 172 -1.83 -10.51 15.64
N VAL A 173 -0.55 -10.24 15.35
CA VAL A 173 0.57 -10.71 16.19
C VAL A 173 1.67 -9.65 16.25
N SER A 174 1.76 -8.98 17.40
CA SER A 174 2.81 -8.02 17.74
C SER A 174 4.24 -8.56 17.51
N GLU A 175 5.08 -7.66 16.98
CA GLU A 175 6.55 -7.58 17.13
C GLU A 175 7.39 -8.72 16.52
N GLN A 176 8.11 -8.40 15.43
CA GLN A 176 9.45 -8.95 15.23
C GLN A 176 10.45 -7.91 14.71
N GLU A 177 11.56 -7.86 15.45
CA GLU A 177 12.74 -7.03 15.28
C GLU A 177 13.46 -7.30 13.95
N GLN A 178 13.69 -6.26 13.13
CA GLN A 178 14.72 -6.27 12.09
C GLN A 178 15.46 -4.92 12.04
N ASN A 179 16.80 -5.01 12.12
CA ASN A 179 17.82 -3.94 12.01
C ASN A 179 17.49 -2.61 12.72
N SER A 180 17.72 -2.55 14.03
CA SER A 180 17.56 -1.35 14.86
C SER A 180 18.30 -0.11 14.33
N ASN A 181 19.47 -0.26 13.71
CA ASN A 181 20.27 0.89 13.25
C ASN A 181 19.76 1.51 11.93
N GLU A 182 19.36 0.70 10.95
CA GLU A 182 18.84 1.22 9.66
C GLU A 182 17.45 1.84 9.84
N THR A 183 16.59 1.18 10.61
CA THR A 183 15.24 1.66 10.92
C THR A 183 15.30 2.96 11.72
N THR A 184 16.20 3.08 12.71
CA THR A 184 16.42 4.33 13.45
C THR A 184 16.91 5.45 12.54
N THR A 185 17.87 5.17 11.65
CA THR A 185 18.40 6.18 10.72
C THR A 185 17.32 6.66 9.75
N ARG A 186 16.57 5.74 9.13
CA ARG A 186 15.47 6.05 8.20
C ARG A 186 14.37 6.87 8.87
N GLY A 187 13.94 6.47 10.07
CA GLY A 187 12.93 7.20 10.84
C GLY A 187 13.38 8.62 11.19
N SER A 188 14.63 8.77 11.66
CA SER A 188 15.20 10.09 11.99
C SER A 188 15.28 11.03 10.79
N ASP A 189 15.67 10.52 9.62
CA ASP A 189 15.78 11.31 8.38
C ASP A 189 14.39 11.70 7.87
N LEU A 190 13.43 10.78 7.90
CA LEU A 190 12.06 11.03 7.44
C LEU A 190 11.37 12.11 8.29
N ILE A 191 11.52 12.05 9.62
CA ILE A 191 11.02 13.08 10.55
C ILE A 191 11.64 14.45 10.25
N LYS A 192 12.97 14.53 10.08
CA LYS A 192 13.64 15.80 9.75
C LYS A 192 13.14 16.38 8.44
N ARG A 193 13.06 15.57 7.38
CA ARG A 193 12.57 16.03 6.07
C ARG A 193 11.12 16.51 6.14
N ALA A 194 10.26 15.82 6.90
CA ALA A 194 8.88 16.25 7.10
C ALA A 194 8.78 17.60 7.82
N ILE A 195 9.51 17.77 8.93
CA ILE A 195 9.47 19.01 9.71
C ILE A 195 10.07 20.17 8.91
N ILE A 196 11.24 20.00 8.27
CA ILE A 196 11.88 21.06 7.45
C ILE A 196 10.92 21.60 6.39
N ARG A 197 10.14 20.70 5.77
CA ARG A 197 9.27 21.08 4.67
C ARG A 197 7.94 21.67 5.15
N LEU A 198 7.48 21.33 6.35
CA LEU A 198 6.34 21.99 6.99
C LEU A 198 6.72 23.36 7.56
N SER A 199 7.90 23.49 8.17
CA SER A 199 8.39 24.77 8.71
C SER A 199 8.73 25.74 7.59
N GLY A 200 9.32 25.26 6.49
CA GLY A 200 9.58 26.08 5.30
C GLY A 200 8.32 26.66 4.65
N ASN A 201 7.18 25.96 4.75
CA ASN A 201 5.90 26.45 4.23
C ASN A 201 5.25 27.52 5.14
N THR A 202 5.50 27.46 6.45
CA THR A 202 4.86 28.34 7.44
C THR A 202 5.77 29.50 7.87
N GLY A 203 7.08 29.38 7.66
CA GLY A 203 8.09 30.31 8.18
C GLY A 203 8.38 30.13 9.68
N GLU A 204 7.63 29.25 10.35
CA GLU A 204 7.72 29.02 11.79
C GLU A 204 8.53 27.75 12.09
N PRO A 205 9.40 27.75 13.11
CA PRO A 205 10.19 26.58 13.47
C PRO A 205 9.34 25.47 14.08
N TRP A 206 8.18 25.81 14.67
CA TRP A 206 7.24 24.88 15.26
C TRP A 206 6.10 24.56 14.29
N VAL A 207 5.83 23.27 14.08
CA VAL A 207 4.77 22.80 13.19
C VAL A 207 3.77 21.95 13.96
N LEU A 208 2.51 21.97 13.53
CA LEU A 208 1.46 21.16 14.16
C LEU A 208 1.76 19.66 14.03
N LYS A 209 1.64 18.91 15.13
CA LYS A 209 1.84 17.46 15.17
C LYS A 209 0.90 16.74 14.19
N ALA A 210 -0.35 17.17 14.11
CA ALA A 210 -1.34 16.62 13.18
C ALA A 210 -0.93 16.72 11.70
N ALA A 211 -0.09 17.70 11.32
CA ALA A 211 0.38 17.88 9.95
C ALA A 211 1.56 16.95 9.58
N ILE A 212 2.26 16.37 10.57
CA ILE A 212 3.47 15.60 10.33
C ILE A 212 3.15 14.22 9.77
N ARG A 213 2.20 13.48 10.33
CA ARG A 213 1.85 12.14 9.83
C ARG A 213 1.42 12.16 8.34
N PRO A 214 0.51 13.03 7.90
CA PRO A 214 0.20 13.18 6.47
C PRO A 214 1.44 13.53 5.63
N MET A 215 2.34 14.36 6.16
CA MET A 215 3.57 14.73 5.48
C MET A 215 4.56 13.56 5.34
N LEU A 216 4.67 12.70 6.36
CA LEU A 216 5.49 11.49 6.30
C LEU A 216 4.97 10.54 5.23
N LYS A 217 3.65 10.29 5.18
CA LYS A 217 3.03 9.49 4.11
C LYS A 217 3.25 10.09 2.72
N ARG A 218 3.25 11.42 2.60
CA ARG A 218 3.57 12.11 1.33
C ARG A 218 5.03 11.95 0.91
N LEU A 219 5.96 11.85 1.86
CA LEU A 219 7.40 11.66 1.60
C LEU A 219 7.75 10.18 1.37
N ASP A 220 7.04 9.29 2.04
CA ASP A 220 7.21 7.84 1.98
C ASP A 220 5.83 7.17 2.15
N PRO A 221 5.15 6.79 1.05
CA PRO A 221 3.84 6.17 1.09
C PRO A 221 3.82 4.82 1.84
N THR A 222 4.98 4.20 2.02
CA THR A 222 5.13 2.92 2.73
C THR A 222 5.24 3.09 4.25
N PHE A 223 5.26 4.33 4.75
CA PHE A 223 5.43 4.61 6.17
C PHE A 223 4.30 4.01 7.03
N ASP A 224 4.70 3.16 7.98
CA ASP A 224 3.83 2.67 9.05
C ASP A 224 4.58 2.72 10.39
N GLU A 225 3.93 3.16 11.47
CA GLU A 225 4.53 3.18 12.80
C GLU A 225 4.87 1.77 13.32
N SER A 226 4.14 0.74 12.89
CA SER A 226 4.41 -0.65 13.26
C SER A 226 5.76 -1.14 12.76
N ASP A 227 6.23 -0.64 11.61
CA ASP A 227 7.55 -0.96 11.06
C ASP A 227 8.68 -0.47 11.98
N TYR A 228 8.38 0.47 12.88
CA TYR A 228 9.28 0.98 13.90
C TYR A 228 8.97 0.40 15.29
N GLY A 229 8.10 -0.61 15.39
CA GLY A 229 7.66 -1.21 16.67
C GLY A 229 6.90 -0.23 17.57
N CYS A 230 6.20 0.75 16.97
CA CYS A 230 5.47 1.78 17.70
C CYS A 230 3.96 1.55 17.55
N LYS A 231 3.20 1.70 18.64
CA LYS A 231 1.75 1.43 18.64
C LYS A 231 0.92 2.55 18.02
N ASN A 232 1.44 3.77 18.03
CA ASN A 232 0.78 4.95 17.50
C ASN A 232 1.81 6.03 17.14
N PHE A 233 1.34 7.11 16.50
CA PHE A 233 2.22 8.20 16.06
C PHE A 233 2.94 8.94 17.19
N SER A 234 2.29 9.05 18.35
CA SER A 234 2.92 9.69 19.52
C SER A 234 4.11 8.87 20.00
N ASP A 235 3.94 7.56 20.08
CA ASP A 235 4.99 6.60 20.44
C ASP A 235 6.16 6.64 19.43
N PHE A 236 5.84 6.70 18.13
CA PHE A 236 6.84 6.87 17.07
C PHE A 236 7.68 8.14 17.25
N LEU A 237 7.07 9.32 17.46
CA LEU A 237 7.84 10.55 17.67
C LEU A 237 8.66 10.51 18.96
N ASN A 238 8.11 9.95 20.03
CA ASN A 238 8.79 9.82 21.32
C ASN A 238 9.99 8.87 21.27
N LYS A 239 10.04 7.94 20.31
CA LYS A 239 11.20 7.08 20.05
C LYS A 239 12.40 7.84 19.47
N PHE A 240 12.20 9.05 18.96
CA PHE A 240 13.25 9.92 18.40
C PHE A 240 13.45 11.25 19.16
N PRO A 241 13.67 11.22 20.49
CA PRO A 241 13.78 12.45 21.29
C PRO A 241 15.00 13.29 20.90
N ASN A 242 16.04 12.67 20.33
CA ASN A 242 17.24 13.33 19.87
C ASN A 242 17.08 14.07 18.53
N VAL A 243 15.92 13.90 17.86
CA VAL A 243 15.65 14.46 16.53
C VAL A 243 14.64 15.59 16.60
N CYS A 244 13.61 15.43 17.41
CA CYS A 244 12.52 16.40 17.51
C CYS A 244 12.10 16.65 18.95
N GLU A 245 11.60 17.85 19.19
CA GLU A 245 11.03 18.28 20.48
C GLU A 245 9.53 18.49 20.31
N ILE A 246 8.76 18.04 21.30
CA ILE A 246 7.30 18.16 21.32
C ILE A 246 6.93 19.12 22.45
N ARG A 247 6.05 20.09 22.17
CA ARG A 247 5.44 20.96 23.17
C ARG A 247 3.93 20.96 23.05
N GLN A 248 3.24 21.32 24.12
CA GLN A 248 1.81 21.62 24.07
C GLN A 248 1.63 23.01 23.45
N GLY A 249 0.98 23.07 22.28
CA GLY A 249 0.62 24.32 21.62
C GLY A 249 -0.76 24.81 22.06
N LYS A 250 -1.24 25.88 21.41
CA LYS A 250 -2.51 26.55 21.76
C LYS A 250 -3.76 25.72 21.42
N HIS A 251 -3.66 24.85 20.41
CA HIS A 251 -4.78 24.06 19.88
C HIS A 251 -4.45 22.57 19.74
N ASP A 252 -3.21 22.23 19.42
CA ASP A 252 -2.69 20.86 19.41
C ASP A 252 -1.19 20.89 19.79
N HIS A 253 -0.58 19.73 19.99
CA HIS A 253 0.85 19.61 20.18
C HIS A 253 1.60 20.12 18.95
N GLU A 254 2.71 20.79 19.19
CA GLU A 254 3.62 21.28 18.17
C GLU A 254 4.95 20.56 18.28
N VAL A 255 5.60 20.38 17.14
CA VAL A 255 6.88 19.67 17.04
C VAL A 255 7.85 20.54 16.25
N ARG A 256 9.12 20.56 16.68
CA ARG A 256 10.23 21.15 15.91
C ARG A 256 11.41 20.19 15.86
N ILE A 257 12.36 20.46 14.97
CA ILE A 257 13.65 19.78 14.99
C ILE A 257 14.43 20.25 16.22
N ARG A 258 15.01 19.29 16.96
CA ARG A 258 15.93 19.59 18.05
C ARG A 258 17.24 20.10 17.45
N GLU A 259 17.59 21.34 17.75
CA GLU A 259 18.92 21.86 17.41
C GLU A 259 19.96 21.15 18.27
N LYS A 260 21.02 20.60 17.65
CA LYS A 260 22.17 20.13 18.41
C LYS A 260 22.81 21.36 19.04
N HIS A 261 22.70 21.52 20.36
CA HIS A 261 23.63 22.38 21.08
C HIS A 261 25.04 21.86 20.78
N ARG A 262 25.84 22.75 20.18
CA ARG A 262 27.24 22.56 19.89
C ARG A 262 28.03 22.49 21.19
#